data_AF-A0A8S3SAB1-F1
#
_entry.id   AF-A0A8S3SAB1-F1
#
_cell.length_a   1.000
_cell.length_b   1.000
_cell.length_c   1.000
_cell.angle_alpha   90.00
_cell.angle_beta   90.00
_cell.angle_gamma   90.00
#
_symmetry.space_group_name_H-M   'P 1'
#
loop_
_entity.id
_entity.type
_entity.pdbx_description
1 polymer ?
#
loop_
_entity_poly.entity_id
_entity_poly.type
_entity_poly.pdbx_seq_one_letter_code
_entity_poly.pdbx_strand_id
1 'polypeptide(L)'
;MKLDTGHDFYGSSEEDHTPTSYFRSILPKWNKLLKTELKPGSPLVLVLCSSAIRAVELNRELKDFKTDSCKCAKLFAKHFKLEEQQKFLEKRVCHLGIGTPNRILALLKLKALHPDVIRAVVLDFNWRDVKSKRIIDIPDVKGDLLNLMKDYLIPHINSSKCKIGIL
;
A
#
# COMPACT_ATOMS: atom_id res chain seq x y z
N MET A 1 15.61 8.59 11.78
CA MET A 1 15.11 9.12 10.49
C MET A 1 13.83 9.88 10.75
N LYS A 2 13.69 11.09 10.21
CA LYS A 2 12.46 11.88 10.25
C LYS A 2 11.90 11.96 8.83
N LEU A 3 10.58 12.02 8.71
CA LEU A 3 9.89 12.37 7.46
C LEU A 3 9.78 13.89 7.39
N ASP A 4 9.97 14.45 6.20
CA ASP A 4 9.76 15.85 5.90
C ASP A 4 8.31 16.07 5.43
N THR A 5 7.52 16.82 6.21
CA THR A 5 6.10 17.05 5.93
C THR A 5 5.85 17.87 4.66
N GLY A 6 6.83 18.65 4.19
CA GLY A 6 6.73 19.44 2.95
C GLY A 6 7.12 18.65 1.69
N HIS A 7 7.92 17.59 1.84
CA HIS A 7 8.47 16.84 0.70
C HIS A 7 7.95 15.40 0.59
N ASP A 8 7.87 14.68 1.71
CA ASP A 8 7.66 13.22 1.74
C ASP A 8 6.19 12.82 1.67
N PHE A 9 5.28 13.79 1.70
CA PHE A 9 3.85 13.57 1.64
C PHE A 9 3.26 14.09 0.33
N TYR A 10 2.24 13.39 -0.17
CA TYR A 10 1.29 13.99 -1.09
C TYR A 10 0.35 14.93 -0.31
N GLY A 11 -0.38 15.80 -1.02
CA GLY A 11 -1.50 16.50 -0.41
C GLY A 11 -2.47 15.49 0.23
N SER A 12 -2.99 15.82 1.41
CA SER A 12 -4.00 14.99 2.08
C SER A 12 -5.26 14.89 1.24
N SER A 13 -6.02 13.80 1.38
CA SER A 13 -7.39 13.77 0.89
C SER A 13 -8.17 14.93 1.54
N GLU A 14 -8.68 15.86 0.74
CA GLU A 14 -9.71 16.81 1.23
C GLU A 14 -11.01 16.04 1.48
N GLU A 15 -11.91 16.59 2.32
CA GLU A 15 -13.08 15.89 2.88
C GLU A 15 -13.99 15.21 1.82
N ASP A 16 -13.99 15.69 0.57
CA ASP A 16 -14.83 15.16 -0.52
C ASP A 16 -14.15 14.15 -1.47
N HIS A 17 -12.90 13.74 -1.19
CA HIS A 17 -12.21 12.81 -2.09
C HIS A 17 -12.67 11.36 -1.87
N THR A 18 -13.27 10.78 -2.90
CA THR A 18 -13.35 9.32 -3.02
C THR A 18 -11.94 8.72 -3.19
N PRO A 19 -11.70 7.45 -2.78
CA PRO A 19 -10.41 6.80 -2.99
C PRO A 19 -9.92 6.85 -4.44
N THR A 20 -10.81 6.66 -5.42
CA THR A 20 -10.43 6.78 -6.84
C THR A 20 -10.00 8.20 -7.20
N SER A 21 -10.75 9.23 -6.77
CA SER A 21 -10.38 10.62 -7.06
C SER A 21 -9.05 11.01 -6.41
N TYR A 22 -8.80 10.54 -5.19
CA TYR A 22 -7.54 10.75 -4.48
C TYR A 22 -6.36 10.09 -5.21
N PHE A 23 -6.49 8.82 -5.60
CA PHE A 23 -5.42 8.13 -6.33
C PHE A 23 -5.13 8.79 -7.68
N ARG A 24 -6.14 9.34 -8.36
CA ARG A 24 -5.95 10.11 -9.60
C ARG A 24 -5.20 11.42 -9.35
N SER A 25 -5.42 12.10 -8.22
CA SER A 25 -4.71 13.34 -7.90
C SER A 25 -3.24 13.09 -7.55
N ILE A 26 -2.93 12.05 -6.78
CA ILE A 26 -1.55 11.74 -6.35
C ILE A 26 -0.76 10.96 -7.41
N LEU A 27 -1.43 10.25 -8.32
CA LEU A 27 -0.82 9.47 -9.40
C LEU A 27 -1.44 9.79 -10.77
N PRO A 28 -1.38 11.05 -11.25
CA PRO A 28 -2.08 11.48 -12.48
C PRO A 28 -1.55 10.81 -13.75
N LYS A 29 -0.34 10.22 -13.70
CA LYS A 29 0.30 9.51 -14.81
C LYS A 29 0.23 7.99 -14.64
N TRP A 30 -0.78 7.46 -13.95
CA TRP A 30 -0.93 6.04 -13.66
C TRP A 30 -0.78 5.12 -14.89
N ASN A 31 -1.44 5.44 -16.00
CA ASN A 31 -1.34 4.67 -17.24
C ASN A 31 0.10 4.60 -17.81
N LYS A 32 0.92 5.63 -17.58
CA LYS A 32 2.34 5.61 -17.94
C LYS A 32 3.13 4.75 -16.96
N LEU A 33 2.82 4.83 -15.67
CA LEU A 33 3.47 4.01 -14.64
C LEU A 33 3.23 2.51 -14.84
N LEU A 34 2.04 2.10 -15.31
CA LEU A 34 1.73 0.71 -15.63
C LEU A 34 2.59 0.09 -16.74
N LYS A 35 3.25 0.92 -17.56
CA LYS A 35 4.19 0.46 -18.59
C LYS A 35 5.61 0.20 -18.05
N THR A 36 5.84 0.47 -16.77
CA THR A 36 7.13 0.20 -16.12
C THR A 36 7.36 -1.31 -16.12
N GLU A 37 8.53 -1.74 -16.57
CA GLU A 37 8.94 -3.13 -16.42
C GLU A 37 9.23 -3.40 -14.94
N LEU A 38 8.48 -4.34 -14.36
CA LEU A 38 8.56 -4.68 -12.94
C LEU A 38 9.09 -6.10 -12.77
N LYS A 39 9.98 -6.28 -11.80
CA LYS A 39 10.30 -7.60 -11.29
C LYS A 39 9.07 -8.18 -10.55
N PRO A 40 8.93 -9.51 -10.47
CA PRO A 40 7.93 -10.14 -9.60
C PRO A 40 8.01 -9.59 -8.17
N GLY A 41 6.86 -9.49 -7.48
CA GLY A 41 6.81 -9.00 -6.10
C GLY A 41 7.19 -7.53 -5.88
N SER A 42 7.30 -6.72 -6.93
CA SER A 42 7.79 -5.33 -6.85
C SER A 42 6.69 -4.30 -7.19
N PRO A 43 5.79 -3.94 -6.25
CA PRO A 43 4.70 -3.02 -6.50
C PRO A 43 5.16 -1.58 -6.73
N LEU A 44 4.43 -0.84 -7.56
CA LEU A 44 4.58 0.60 -7.74
C LEU A 44 3.90 1.39 -6.61
N VAL A 45 2.79 0.85 -6.09
CA VAL A 45 1.99 1.48 -5.04
C VAL A 45 1.63 0.44 -3.99
N LEU A 46 1.85 0.78 -2.71
CA LEU A 46 1.38 0.01 -1.57
C LEU A 46 0.29 0.77 -0.83
N VAL A 47 -0.81 0.08 -0.53
CA VAL A 47 -1.93 0.60 0.26
C VAL A 47 -2.01 -0.18 1.56
N LEU A 48 -1.91 0.54 2.67
CA LEU A 48 -1.96 0.00 4.02
C LEU A 48 -3.33 0.29 4.62
N CYS A 49 -4.05 -0.76 5.02
CA CYS A 49 -5.36 -0.63 5.65
C CYS A 49 -5.48 -1.55 6.87
N SER A 50 -6.49 -1.27 7.71
CA SER A 50 -6.66 -1.90 9.02
C SER A 50 -7.03 -3.39 8.99
N SER A 51 -7.63 -3.89 7.90
CA SER A 51 -8.15 -5.26 7.86
C SER A 51 -8.22 -5.86 6.45
N ALA A 52 -8.37 -7.18 6.37
CA ALA A 52 -8.60 -7.90 5.12
C ALA A 52 -9.93 -7.49 4.45
N ILE A 53 -10.97 -7.21 5.24
CA ILE A 53 -12.27 -6.75 4.72
C ILE A 53 -12.08 -5.39 4.05
N ARG A 54 -11.44 -4.45 4.75
CA ARG A 54 -11.17 -3.11 4.22
C ARG A 54 -10.29 -3.14 2.97
N ALA A 55 -9.28 -4.02 2.93
CA ALA A 55 -8.46 -4.23 1.73
C ALA A 55 -9.29 -4.65 0.50
N VAL A 56 -10.32 -5.48 0.71
CA VAL A 56 -11.22 -5.92 -0.38
C VAL A 56 -12.13 -4.78 -0.82
N GLU A 57 -12.64 -3.97 0.11
CA GLU A 57 -13.45 -2.78 -0.17
C GLU A 57 -12.67 -1.74 -0.95
N LEU A 58 -11.48 -1.33 -0.46
CA LEU A 58 -10.58 -0.42 -1.17
C LEU A 58 -10.26 -0.92 -2.58
N ASN A 59 -10.01 -2.23 -2.73
CA ASN A 59 -9.77 -2.81 -4.05
C ASN A 59 -10.98 -2.67 -4.98
N ARG A 60 -12.22 -2.65 -4.47
CA ARG A 60 -13.44 -2.37 -5.26
C ARG A 60 -13.59 -0.88 -5.54
N GLU A 61 -13.39 -0.03 -4.54
CA GLU A 61 -13.45 1.44 -4.65
C GLU A 61 -12.42 1.99 -5.65
N LEU A 62 -11.27 1.33 -5.79
CA LEU A 62 -10.21 1.68 -6.74
C LEU A 62 -10.37 1.04 -8.13
N LYS A 63 -11.51 0.40 -8.45
CA LYS A 63 -11.71 -0.27 -9.74
C LYS A 63 -11.44 0.66 -10.93
N ASP A 64 -11.98 1.88 -10.88
CA ASP A 64 -11.88 2.85 -11.98
C ASP A 64 -10.54 3.58 -12.05
N PHE A 65 -9.72 3.48 -11.01
CA PHE A 65 -8.34 3.94 -11.02
C PHE A 65 -7.41 2.89 -11.65
N LYS A 66 -7.56 1.62 -11.26
CA LYS A 66 -6.62 0.54 -11.63
C LYS A 66 -6.53 0.35 -13.14
N THR A 67 -7.64 0.41 -13.87
CA THR A 67 -7.75 -0.06 -15.28
C THR A 67 -7.53 -1.58 -15.41
N ASP A 68 -7.90 -2.16 -16.55
CA ASP A 68 -7.79 -3.61 -16.79
C ASP A 68 -6.35 -4.13 -16.83
N SER A 69 -5.39 -3.26 -17.18
CA SER A 69 -3.96 -3.61 -17.24
C SER A 69 -3.29 -3.68 -15.85
N CYS A 70 -3.91 -3.13 -14.81
CA CYS A 70 -3.35 -3.15 -13.47
C CYS A 70 -3.56 -4.49 -12.75
N LYS A 71 -2.47 -5.23 -12.62
CA LYS A 71 -2.34 -6.36 -11.69
C LYS A 71 -2.29 -5.89 -10.22
N CYS A 72 -3.30 -6.26 -9.44
CA CYS A 72 -3.39 -5.97 -8.01
C CYS A 72 -3.12 -7.22 -7.16
N ALA A 73 -2.28 -7.10 -6.14
CA ALA A 73 -2.03 -8.15 -5.14
C ALA A 73 -2.73 -7.82 -3.82
N LYS A 74 -3.45 -8.78 -3.26
CA LYS A 74 -4.10 -8.68 -1.94
C LYS A 74 -3.19 -9.24 -0.87
N LEU A 75 -2.64 -8.38 -0.02
CA LEU A 75 -1.57 -8.69 0.93
C LEU A 75 -2.12 -8.83 2.36
N PHE A 76 -2.97 -9.82 2.61
CA PHE A 76 -3.55 -10.10 3.94
C PHE A 76 -3.78 -11.61 4.17
N ALA A 77 -3.95 -12.02 5.43
CA ALA A 77 -3.93 -13.41 5.87
C ALA A 77 -5.28 -14.18 5.79
N LYS A 78 -6.07 -13.98 4.73
CA LYS A 78 -7.38 -14.66 4.57
C LYS A 78 -7.35 -15.62 3.39
N HIS A 79 -7.49 -16.91 3.67
CA HIS A 79 -7.47 -18.00 2.69
C HIS A 79 -6.23 -18.05 1.78
N PHE A 80 -5.10 -17.48 2.22
CA PHE A 80 -3.85 -17.50 1.47
C PHE A 80 -2.67 -17.54 2.46
N LYS A 81 -2.00 -18.70 2.57
CA LYS A 81 -0.90 -18.88 3.51
C LYS A 81 0.31 -18.03 3.10
N LEU A 82 1.19 -17.74 4.05
CA LEU A 82 2.32 -16.84 3.82
C LEU A 82 3.27 -17.42 2.77
N GLU A 83 3.56 -18.72 2.84
CA GLU A 83 4.46 -19.45 1.95
C GLU A 83 3.88 -19.56 0.53
N GLU A 84 2.56 -19.76 0.44
CA GLU A 84 1.85 -19.78 -0.85
C GLU A 84 1.88 -18.38 -1.49
N GLN A 85 1.71 -17.34 -0.69
CA GLN A 85 1.77 -15.96 -1.17
C GLN A 85 3.19 -15.56 -1.60
N GLN A 86 4.22 -16.04 -0.90
CA GLN A 86 5.60 -15.89 -1.34
C GLN A 86 5.80 -16.49 -2.74
N LYS A 87 5.44 -17.77 -2.94
CA LYS A 87 5.54 -18.44 -4.24
C LYS A 87 4.75 -17.73 -5.35
N PHE A 88 3.62 -17.12 -4.99
CA PHE A 88 2.83 -16.31 -5.92
C PHE A 88 3.57 -15.04 -6.34
N LEU A 89 4.14 -14.29 -5.39
CA LEU A 89 4.83 -13.04 -5.66
C LEU A 89 6.14 -13.25 -6.43
N GLU A 90 6.85 -14.36 -6.19
CA GLU A 90 8.05 -14.75 -6.95
C GLU A 90 7.79 -14.93 -8.46
N LYS A 91 6.54 -15.19 -8.86
CA LYS A 91 6.16 -15.50 -10.26
C LYS A 91 5.28 -14.44 -10.90
N ARG A 92 4.84 -13.42 -10.14
CA ARG A 92 3.81 -12.48 -10.58
C ARG A 92 4.25 -11.04 -10.37
N VAL A 93 4.12 -10.26 -11.44
CA VAL A 93 4.16 -8.80 -11.38
C VAL A 93 2.88 -8.28 -10.74
N CYS A 94 3.03 -7.34 -9.81
CA CYS A 94 1.95 -6.56 -9.24
C CYS A 94 2.28 -5.08 -9.36
N HIS A 95 1.32 -4.25 -9.79
CA HIS A 95 1.48 -2.79 -9.82
C HIS A 95 0.99 -2.17 -8.52
N LEU A 96 -0.08 -2.73 -7.96
CA LEU A 96 -0.74 -2.27 -6.74
C LEU A 96 -0.76 -3.41 -5.72
N GLY A 97 -0.23 -3.18 -4.52
CA GLY A 97 -0.42 -4.06 -3.37
C GLY A 97 -1.36 -3.42 -2.36
N ILE A 98 -2.42 -4.09 -1.95
CA ILE A 98 -3.37 -3.60 -0.93
C ILE A 98 -3.44 -4.63 0.19
N GLY A 99 -3.18 -4.23 1.43
CA GLY A 99 -3.18 -5.20 2.52
C GLY A 99 -2.97 -4.64 3.91
N THR A 100 -2.76 -5.58 4.85
CA THR A 100 -2.54 -5.26 6.26
C THR A 100 -1.05 -5.11 6.57
N PRO A 101 -0.67 -4.22 7.51
CA PRO A 101 0.73 -4.05 7.91
C PRO A 101 1.41 -5.36 8.28
N ASN A 102 0.74 -6.22 9.05
CA ASN A 102 1.25 -7.53 9.46
C ASN A 102 1.77 -8.37 8.28
N ARG A 103 0.94 -8.55 7.25
CA ARG A 103 1.27 -9.43 6.12
C ARG A 103 2.32 -8.78 5.22
N ILE A 104 2.23 -7.47 5.00
CA ILE A 104 3.22 -6.74 4.20
C ILE A 104 4.61 -6.82 4.86
N LEU A 105 4.67 -6.60 6.18
CA LEU A 105 5.89 -6.73 6.97
C LEU A 105 6.48 -8.14 6.87
N ALA A 106 5.65 -9.18 7.01
CA ALA A 106 6.09 -10.57 6.88
C ALA A 106 6.67 -10.87 5.48
N LEU A 107 6.03 -10.40 4.42
CA LEU A 107 6.48 -10.62 3.04
C LEU A 107 7.78 -9.85 2.72
N LEU A 108 7.96 -8.66 3.28
CA LEU A 108 9.23 -7.90 3.18
C LEU A 108 10.37 -8.61 3.92
N LYS A 109 10.12 -9.15 5.12
CA LYS A 109 11.10 -9.95 5.88
C LYS A 109 11.54 -11.20 5.13
N LEU A 110 10.61 -11.87 4.45
CA LEU A 110 10.88 -13.03 3.60
C LEU A 110 11.52 -12.66 2.25
N LYS A 111 11.70 -11.38 1.95
CA LYS A 111 12.17 -10.87 0.64
C LYS A 111 11.29 -11.35 -0.53
N ALA A 112 10.01 -11.60 -0.27
CA ALA A 112 9.02 -11.94 -1.29
C ALA A 112 8.33 -10.70 -1.88
N LEU A 113 8.33 -9.60 -1.12
CA LEU A 113 7.90 -8.28 -1.57
C LEU A 113 9.13 -7.36 -1.60
N HIS A 114 9.26 -6.55 -2.64
CA HIS A 114 10.42 -5.70 -2.88
C HIS A 114 10.02 -4.22 -2.92
N PRO A 115 10.57 -3.36 -2.04
CA PRO A 115 10.17 -1.97 -1.96
C PRO A 115 10.83 -1.06 -3.00
N ASP A 116 11.86 -1.54 -3.70
CA ASP A 116 12.82 -0.74 -4.50
C ASP A 116 12.18 0.20 -5.52
N VAL A 117 11.04 -0.18 -6.08
CA VAL A 117 10.34 0.56 -7.15
C VAL A 117 9.06 1.26 -6.67
N ILE A 118 8.74 1.18 -5.37
CA ILE A 118 7.57 1.84 -4.82
C ILE A 118 7.70 3.35 -5.01
N ARG A 119 6.65 3.96 -5.57
CA ARG A 119 6.51 5.41 -5.80
C ARG A 119 5.53 6.06 -4.84
N ALA A 120 4.57 5.29 -4.33
CA ALA A 120 3.60 5.78 -3.37
C ALA A 120 3.28 4.71 -2.32
N VAL A 121 3.27 5.14 -1.06
CA VAL A 121 2.65 4.41 0.04
C VAL A 121 1.39 5.17 0.42
N VAL A 122 0.23 4.54 0.41
CA VAL A 122 -1.04 5.16 0.81
C VAL A 122 -1.52 4.51 2.10
N LEU A 123 -1.74 5.31 3.13
CA LEU A 123 -2.28 4.88 4.41
C LEU A 123 -3.77 5.22 4.47
N ASP A 124 -4.64 4.21 4.58
CA ASP A 124 -6.09 4.35 4.81
C ASP A 124 -6.31 4.79 6.27
N PHE A 125 -5.98 6.04 6.55
CA PHE A 125 -5.87 6.59 7.90
C PHE A 125 -7.19 7.18 8.38
N ASN A 126 -7.95 7.80 7.47
CA ASN A 126 -9.20 8.47 7.81
C ASN A 126 -10.34 7.48 7.99
N TRP A 127 -10.27 6.30 7.37
CA TRP A 127 -11.27 5.25 7.52
C TRP A 127 -11.39 4.78 8.97
N ARG A 128 -12.64 4.58 9.39
CA ARG A 128 -13.00 4.07 10.71
C ARG A 128 -13.80 2.79 10.58
N ASP A 129 -13.46 1.79 11.40
CA ASP A 129 -14.24 0.57 11.46
C ASP A 129 -15.60 0.76 12.14
N VAL A 130 -16.38 -0.32 12.23
CA VAL A 130 -17.69 -0.34 12.91
C VAL A 130 -17.62 0.00 14.41
N LYS A 131 -16.41 0.02 15.00
CA LYS A 131 -16.13 0.43 16.38
C LYS A 131 -15.49 1.83 16.43
N SER A 132 -15.59 2.60 15.34
CA SER A 132 -14.99 3.93 15.18
C SER A 132 -13.46 3.99 15.30
N LYS A 133 -12.76 2.86 15.15
CA LYS A 133 -11.29 2.77 15.25
C LYS A 133 -10.63 2.99 13.90
N ARG A 134 -9.60 3.84 13.88
CA ARG A 134 -8.65 3.97 12.77
C ARG A 134 -7.60 2.87 12.82
N ILE A 135 -6.77 2.79 11.78
CA ILE A 135 -5.66 1.84 11.71
C ILE A 135 -4.69 1.93 12.91
N ILE A 136 -4.52 3.13 13.49
CA ILE A 136 -3.65 3.38 14.64
C ILE A 136 -4.30 3.04 15.99
N ASP A 137 -5.63 2.91 16.03
CA ASP A 137 -6.38 2.66 17.28
C ASP A 137 -6.48 1.15 17.61
N ILE A 138 -6.04 0.29 16.69
CA ILE A 138 -6.01 -1.17 16.84
C ILE A 138 -4.58 -1.57 17.27
N PRO A 139 -4.36 -2.02 18.52
CA PRO A 139 -3.01 -2.19 19.07
C PRO A 139 -2.07 -3.06 18.23
N ASP A 140 -2.52 -4.24 17.80
CA ASP A 140 -1.69 -5.16 17.00
C ASP A 140 -1.35 -4.56 15.63
N VAL A 141 -2.34 -3.94 14.97
CA VAL A 141 -2.16 -3.29 13.66
C VAL A 141 -1.24 -2.09 13.78
N LYS A 142 -1.36 -1.29 14.85
CA LYS A 142 -0.45 -0.19 15.17
C LYS A 142 0.98 -0.69 15.35
N GLY A 143 1.19 -1.76 16.13
CA GLY A 143 2.51 -2.34 16.32
C GLY A 143 3.17 -2.73 15.00
N ASP A 144 2.44 -3.46 14.16
CA ASP A 144 2.92 -3.88 12.85
C ASP A 144 3.13 -2.70 11.88
N LEU A 145 2.25 -1.69 11.92
CA LEU A 145 2.40 -0.47 11.12
C LEU A 145 3.67 0.29 11.51
N LEU A 146 3.92 0.49 12.81
CA LEU A 146 5.10 1.20 13.27
C LEU A 146 6.39 0.45 12.88
N ASN A 147 6.42 -0.87 13.01
CA ASN A 147 7.56 -1.69 12.58
C ASN A 147 7.76 -1.60 11.06
N LEU A 148 6.69 -1.73 10.27
CA LEU A 148 6.75 -1.59 8.82
C LEU A 148 7.27 -0.21 8.38
N MET A 149 6.76 0.85 9.00
CA MET A 149 7.21 2.21 8.73
C MET A 149 8.67 2.41 9.08
N LYS A 150 9.09 2.01 10.29
CA LYS A 150 10.45 2.19 10.79
C LYS A 150 11.48 1.39 9.99
N ASP A 151 11.20 0.11 9.74
CA ASP A 151 12.22 -0.82 9.26
C ASP A 151 12.33 -0.83 7.72
N TYR A 152 11.27 -0.44 7.00
CA TYR A 152 11.23 -0.53 5.53
C TYR A 152 10.81 0.76 4.83
N LEU A 153 9.67 1.36 5.21
CA LEU A 153 9.08 2.41 4.39
C LEU A 153 9.75 3.77 4.57
N ILE A 154 10.05 4.21 5.80
CA ILE A 154 10.78 5.46 6.04
C ILE A 154 12.19 5.41 5.42
N PRO A 155 12.99 4.33 5.58
CA PRO A 155 14.23 4.14 4.84
C PRO A 155 14.10 4.31 3.32
N HIS A 156 13.09 3.68 2.74
CA HIS A 156 12.82 3.76 1.30
C HIS A 156 12.39 5.17 0.87
N ILE A 157 11.55 5.84 1.63
CA ILE A 157 11.06 7.19 1.33
C ILE A 157 12.23 8.18 1.32
N ASN A 158 13.07 8.19 2.36
CA ASN A 158 14.17 9.13 2.45
C ASN A 158 15.28 8.89 1.40
N SER A 159 15.35 7.70 0.82
CA SER A 159 16.38 7.33 -0.18
C SER A 159 15.86 7.31 -1.62
N SER A 160 14.57 7.61 -1.84
CA SER A 160 13.95 7.53 -3.15
C SER A 160 13.02 8.73 -3.41
N LYS A 161 12.28 8.67 -4.53
CA LYS A 161 11.21 9.64 -4.83
C LYS A 161 9.84 9.17 -4.33
N CYS A 162 9.81 8.16 -3.47
CA CYS A 162 8.56 7.66 -2.89
C CYS A 162 7.96 8.71 -1.94
N LYS A 163 6.64 8.82 -1.95
CA LYS A 163 5.90 9.70 -1.03
C LYS A 163 4.75 8.96 -0.36
N ILE A 164 4.28 9.49 0.77
CA ILE A 164 3.16 8.98 1.55
C ILE A 164 1.89 9.75 1.18
N GLY A 165 0.83 9.03 0.82
CA GLY A 165 -0.53 9.55 0.75
C GLY A 165 -1.30 9.18 2.01
N ILE A 166 -2.12 10.08 2.50
CA ILE A 166 -3.07 9.84 3.59
C ILE A 166 -4.46 9.81 2.96
N LEU A 167 -5.07 8.62 2.95
CA LEU A 167 -6.42 8.39 2.48
C LEU A 167 -7.40 8.49 3.64
#